data_AF-A0A358SJS0-F1
#
_entry.id   AF-A0A358SJS0-F1
#
_cell.length_a   1.000
_cell.length_b   1.000
_cell.length_c   1.000
_cell.angle_alpha   90.00
_cell.angle_beta   90.00
_cell.angle_gamma   90.00
#
_symmetry.space_group_name_H-M   'P 1'
#
loop_
_entity.id
_entity.type
_entity.pdbx_description
1 polymer ?
#
loop_
_entity_poly.entity_id
_entity_poly.type
_entity_poly.pdbx_seq_one_letter_code
_entity_poly.pdbx_strand_id
1 'polypeptide(L)'
;MLAQARVRAAEAGVELDLREGDMRDLAVDQPAALIYCPFRALLHLPTWADRRRTFERVAASLQPQGRSARNAFAFDHRIAARLDGQHQDEPVPHTNRYSVGDNRIDITLDDGAMSSFWRATKNEWLGLLDVAGHELEELYGGFAGEPFDDDSREYVFVARR
;
A
#
# COMPACT_ATOMS: atom_id res chain seq x y z
N MET A 1 14.20 6.10 -7.32
CA MET A 1 13.02 6.84 -6.82
C MET A 1 13.39 8.13 -6.07
N LEU A 2 14.14 8.09 -4.96
CA LEU A 2 14.42 9.30 -4.14
C LEU A 2 15.16 10.42 -4.90
N ALA A 3 16.10 10.09 -5.79
CA ALA A 3 16.76 11.08 -6.64
C ALA A 3 15.75 11.84 -7.54
N GLN A 4 14.79 11.13 -8.13
CA GLN A 4 13.72 11.75 -8.93
C GLN A 4 12.83 12.63 -8.04
N ALA A 5 12.49 12.17 -6.83
CA ALA A 5 11.72 12.97 -5.87
C ALA A 5 12.44 14.28 -5.51
N ARG A 6 13.77 14.28 -5.29
CA ARG A 6 14.55 15.51 -5.05
C ARG A 6 14.45 16.50 -6.21
N VAL A 7 14.61 16.01 -7.45
CA VAL A 7 14.51 16.86 -8.65
C VAL A 7 13.11 17.49 -8.74
N ARG A 8 12.05 16.69 -8.60
CA ARG A 8 10.67 17.18 -8.66
C ARG A 8 10.33 18.15 -7.54
N ALA A 9 10.84 17.91 -6.33
CA ALA A 9 10.65 18.80 -5.19
C ALA A 9 11.30 20.17 -5.43
N ALA A 10 12.53 20.18 -5.95
CA ALA A 10 13.22 21.42 -6.33
C ALA A 10 12.48 22.18 -7.44
N GLU A 11 12.00 21.49 -8.48
CA GLU A 11 11.18 22.07 -9.55
C GLU A 11 9.88 22.71 -9.01
N ALA A 12 9.27 22.09 -7.99
CA ALA A 12 8.04 22.56 -7.37
C ALA A 12 8.26 23.60 -6.24
N GLY A 13 9.52 23.90 -5.87
CA GLY A 13 9.84 24.78 -4.73
C GLY A 13 9.41 24.22 -3.37
N VAL A 14 9.37 22.89 -3.23
CA VAL A 14 8.98 22.20 -1.99
C VAL A 14 10.22 21.62 -1.32
N GLU A 15 10.43 21.94 -0.05
CA GLU A 15 11.47 21.34 0.78
C GLU A 15 11.01 19.96 1.30
N LEU A 16 11.80 18.91 1.03
CA LEU A 16 11.53 17.55 1.49
C LEU A 16 12.73 16.95 2.22
N ASP A 17 12.51 16.39 3.41
CA ASP A 17 13.44 15.48 4.07
C ASP A 17 13.26 14.06 3.52
N LEU A 18 14.10 13.70 2.53
CA LEU A 18 14.05 12.40 1.87
C LEU A 18 15.09 11.45 2.46
N ARG A 19 14.59 10.43 3.17
CA ARG A 19 15.38 9.37 3.81
C ARG A 19 15.16 8.04 3.07
N GLU A 20 16.25 7.33 2.81
CA GLU A 20 16.19 5.95 2.34
C GLU A 20 16.03 5.01 3.53
N GLY A 21 15.06 4.09 3.46
CA GLY A 21 14.79 3.17 4.55
C GLY A 21 13.73 2.14 4.22
N ASP A 22 13.68 1.09 5.04
CA ASP A 22 12.64 0.06 5.00
C ASP A 22 11.48 0.48 5.90
N MET A 23 10.24 0.39 5.39
CA MET A 23 9.05 0.74 6.18
C MET A 23 8.86 -0.14 7.42
N ARG A 24 9.41 -1.36 7.42
CA ARG A 24 9.43 -2.27 8.59
C ARG A 24 10.33 -1.77 9.72
N ASP A 25 11.21 -0.82 9.42
CA ASP A 25 12.13 -0.19 10.36
C ASP A 25 11.84 1.29 10.57
N LEU A 26 10.70 1.79 10.06
CA LEU A 26 10.30 3.19 10.13
C LEU A 26 10.49 3.75 11.54
N ALA A 27 11.32 4.78 11.67
CA ALA A 27 11.55 5.52 12.90
C ALA A 27 11.60 7.00 12.56
N VAL A 28 10.92 7.82 13.33
CA VAL A 28 10.94 9.29 13.19
C VAL A 28 11.37 9.90 14.52
N ASP A 29 12.21 10.93 14.44
CA ASP A 29 12.73 11.62 15.62
C ASP A 29 11.62 12.40 16.34
N GLN A 30 10.66 12.92 15.58
CA GLN A 30 9.48 13.61 16.06
C GLN A 30 8.23 12.86 15.60
N PRO A 31 7.34 12.41 16.52
CA PRO A 31 6.12 11.73 16.15
C PRO A 31 5.25 12.57 15.20
N ALA A 32 4.79 11.96 14.12
CA ALA A 32 4.05 12.64 13.07
C ALA A 32 2.55 12.78 13.43
N ALA A 33 1.92 13.85 12.94
CA ALA A 33 0.47 13.99 12.99
C ALA A 33 -0.26 13.10 11.98
N LEU A 34 0.39 12.83 10.84
CA LEU A 34 -0.10 12.02 9.74
C LEU A 34 1.04 11.19 9.16
N ILE A 35 0.81 9.89 8.98
CA ILE A 35 1.66 9.01 8.19
C ILE A 35 0.80 8.38 7.08
N TYR A 36 1.21 8.48 5.83
CA TYR A 36 0.47 7.87 4.73
C TYR A 36 1.34 6.99 3.84
N CYS A 37 0.76 5.90 3.35
CA CYS A 37 1.41 4.91 2.48
C CYS A 37 0.53 4.67 1.24
N PRO A 38 0.63 5.54 0.23
CA PRO A 38 -0.24 5.51 -0.95
C PRO A 38 0.28 4.50 -2.00
N PHE A 39 -0.40 4.45 -3.15
CA PHE A 39 -0.05 3.64 -4.32
C PHE A 39 0.07 2.14 -4.02
N ARG A 40 -0.75 1.64 -3.10
CA ARG A 40 -0.84 0.21 -2.76
C ARG A 40 0.48 -0.38 -2.27
N ALA A 41 1.39 0.45 -1.77
CA ALA A 41 2.76 0.05 -1.46
C ALA A 41 2.84 -1.07 -0.41
N LEU A 42 1.86 -1.15 0.50
CA LEU A 42 1.79 -2.21 1.51
C LEU A 42 1.58 -3.61 0.91
N LEU A 43 1.11 -3.73 -0.34
CA LEU A 43 0.99 -5.02 -1.01
C LEU A 43 2.37 -5.62 -1.36
N HIS A 44 3.46 -4.85 -1.32
CA HIS A 44 4.81 -5.38 -1.51
C HIS A 44 5.37 -6.06 -0.25
N LEU A 45 4.66 -6.00 0.89
CA LEU A 45 5.03 -6.75 2.08
C LEU A 45 4.47 -8.18 1.99
N PRO A 46 5.33 -9.20 1.91
CA PRO A 46 4.91 -10.55 1.55
C PRO A 46 4.24 -11.30 2.70
N THR A 47 4.66 -11.04 3.93
CA THR A 47 4.20 -11.80 5.08
C THR A 47 3.32 -10.98 6.01
N TRP A 48 2.48 -11.69 6.77
CA TRP A 48 1.76 -11.11 7.89
C TRP A 48 2.70 -10.42 8.89
N ALA A 49 3.84 -11.03 9.20
CA ALA A 49 4.82 -10.48 10.14
C ALA A 49 5.40 -9.15 9.66
N ASP A 50 5.72 -9.04 8.36
CA ASP A 50 6.23 -7.79 7.75
C ASP A 50 5.18 -6.67 7.80
N ARG A 51 3.92 -7.00 7.47
CA ARG A 51 2.80 -6.06 7.52
C ARG A 51 2.54 -5.61 8.95
N ARG A 52 2.48 -6.55 9.90
CA ARG A 52 2.28 -6.26 11.32
C ARG A 52 3.36 -5.35 11.85
N ARG A 53 4.64 -5.69 11.61
CA ARG A 53 5.78 -4.87 12.03
C ARG A 53 5.66 -3.45 11.48
N THR A 54 5.33 -3.30 10.20
CA THR A 54 5.14 -1.98 9.58
C THR A 54 4.05 -1.18 10.29
N PHE A 55 2.91 -1.80 10.62
CA PHE A 55 1.83 -1.11 11.33
C PHE A 55 2.22 -0.73 12.77
N GLU A 56 2.93 -1.61 13.49
CA GLU A 56 3.46 -1.30 14.82
C GLU A 56 4.46 -0.13 14.77
N ARG A 57 5.30 -0.06 13.72
CA ARG A 57 6.22 1.08 13.50
C ARG A 57 5.48 2.38 13.17
N VAL A 58 4.41 2.31 12.38
CA VAL A 58 3.53 3.46 12.11
C VAL A 58 2.88 3.95 13.40
N ALA A 59 2.31 3.04 14.21
CA ALA A 59 1.73 3.38 15.51
C ALA A 59 2.76 4.05 16.42
N ALA A 60 3.96 3.47 16.56
CA ALA A 60 5.03 4.04 17.38
C ALA A 60 5.48 5.44 16.91
N SER A 61 5.38 5.71 15.61
CA SER A 61 5.84 6.94 14.95
C SER A 61 4.76 8.04 14.86
N LEU A 62 3.52 7.76 15.25
CA LEU A 62 2.44 8.75 15.28
C LEU A 62 2.36 9.43 16.65
N GLN A 63 1.97 10.70 16.72
CA GLN A 63 1.57 11.30 17.99
C GLN A 63 0.26 10.67 18.52
N PRO A 64 -0.10 10.82 19.80
CA PRO A 64 -1.44 10.47 20.29
C PRO A 64 -2.52 11.15 19.43
N GLN A 65 -3.56 10.41 19.02
CA GLN A 65 -4.60 10.89 18.08
C GLN A 65 -4.09 11.21 16.66
N GLY A 66 -2.83 10.88 16.34
CA GLY A 66 -2.30 10.98 14.99
C GLY A 66 -3.01 10.01 14.04
N ARG A 67 -3.06 10.35 12.75
CA ARG A 67 -3.75 9.55 11.73
C ARG A 67 -2.78 8.80 10.84
N SER A 68 -3.23 7.66 10.35
CA SER A 68 -2.60 6.95 9.23
C SER A 68 -3.58 6.79 8.08
N ALA A 69 -3.07 6.87 6.85
CA ALA A 69 -3.86 6.65 5.64
C ALA A 69 -3.11 5.72 4.67
N ARG A 70 -3.83 4.81 4.01
CA ARG A 70 -3.25 3.93 2.99
C ARG A 70 -4.32 3.33 2.09
N ASN A 71 -3.90 2.80 0.96
CA ASN A 71 -4.79 2.05 0.07
C ASN A 71 -4.24 0.67 -0.30
N ALA A 72 -5.14 -0.21 -0.72
CA ALA A 72 -4.84 -1.54 -1.23
C ALA A 72 -5.95 -1.97 -2.20
N PHE A 73 -5.65 -2.90 -3.11
CA PHE A 73 -6.68 -3.47 -3.97
C PHE A 73 -7.75 -4.20 -3.15
N ALA A 74 -9.02 -3.94 -3.47
CA ALA A 74 -10.09 -4.87 -3.19
C ALA A 74 -10.08 -5.97 -4.26
N PHE A 75 -10.03 -7.24 -3.85
CA PHE A 75 -9.85 -8.33 -4.78
C PHE A 75 -11.13 -8.61 -5.59
N ASP A 76 -11.01 -8.52 -6.92
CA ASP A 76 -12.02 -8.96 -7.87
C ASP A 76 -11.50 -10.19 -8.66
N HIS A 77 -12.14 -11.33 -8.41
CA HIS A 77 -11.82 -12.60 -9.06
C HIS A 77 -12.02 -12.57 -10.58
N ARG A 78 -12.95 -11.76 -11.10
CA ARG A 78 -13.21 -11.64 -12.55
C ARG A 78 -12.06 -10.94 -13.25
N ILE A 79 -11.53 -9.89 -12.61
CA ILE A 79 -10.33 -9.20 -13.10
C ILE A 79 -9.14 -10.15 -13.06
N ALA A 80 -8.93 -10.88 -11.96
CA ALA A 80 -7.84 -11.82 -11.83
C ALA A 80 -7.88 -12.91 -12.92
N ALA A 81 -9.03 -13.55 -13.10
CA ALA A 81 -9.21 -14.60 -14.11
C ALA A 81 -9.00 -14.09 -15.54
N ARG A 82 -9.37 -12.83 -15.82
CA ARG A 82 -9.17 -12.21 -17.13
C ARG A 82 -7.71 -11.86 -17.40
N LEU A 83 -6.96 -11.42 -16.39
CA LEU A 83 -5.60 -10.90 -16.56
C LEU A 83 -4.51 -11.98 -16.41
N ASP A 84 -4.80 -13.11 -15.77
CA ASP A 84 -3.79 -14.14 -15.52
C ASP A 84 -3.21 -14.73 -16.82
N GLY A 85 -1.90 -14.57 -16.98
CA GLY A 85 -1.15 -15.00 -18.15
C GLY A 85 -1.39 -14.20 -19.42
N GLN A 86 -2.18 -13.13 -19.38
CA GLN A 86 -2.40 -12.26 -20.52
C GLN A 86 -1.33 -11.17 -20.56
N HIS A 87 -0.76 -10.95 -21.76
CA HIS A 87 0.08 -9.78 -22.02
C HIS A 87 -0.80 -8.54 -22.18
N GLN A 88 -0.32 -7.40 -21.70
CA GLN A 88 -0.97 -6.10 -21.75
C GLN A 88 0.02 -5.09 -22.32
N ASP A 89 -0.41 -4.23 -23.24
CA ASP A 89 0.45 -3.18 -23.82
C ASP A 89 0.56 -1.93 -22.92
N GLU A 90 -0.47 -1.68 -22.10
CA GLU A 90 -0.59 -0.52 -21.22
C GLU A 90 -0.62 -0.92 -19.74
N PRO A 91 -0.15 -0.07 -18.80
CA PRO A 91 0.49 1.24 -19.03
C PRO A 91 1.91 1.12 -19.60
N VAL A 92 2.50 -0.07 -19.51
CA VAL A 92 3.72 -0.50 -20.20
C VAL A 92 3.55 -1.98 -20.56
N PRO A 93 4.23 -2.50 -21.59
CA PRO A 93 4.15 -3.91 -21.96
C PRO A 93 4.51 -4.84 -20.80
N HIS A 94 3.56 -5.68 -20.35
CA HIS A 94 3.74 -6.57 -19.21
C HIS A 94 2.81 -7.80 -19.24
N THR A 95 3.16 -8.82 -18.47
CA THR A 95 2.29 -9.98 -18.18
C THR A 95 2.11 -10.15 -16.69
N ASN A 96 0.88 -10.42 -16.26
CA ASN A 96 0.55 -10.73 -14.87
C ASN A 96 0.44 -12.25 -14.67
N ARG A 97 1.00 -12.78 -13.58
CA ARG A 97 0.86 -14.19 -13.17
C ARG A 97 0.36 -14.29 -11.75
N TYR A 98 -0.66 -15.11 -11.52
CA TYR A 98 -1.31 -15.24 -10.23
C TYR A 98 -0.91 -16.56 -9.55
N SER A 99 -0.18 -16.46 -8.43
CA SER A 99 0.11 -17.62 -7.57
C SER A 99 -1.02 -17.80 -6.56
N VAL A 100 -1.68 -18.96 -6.63
CA VAL A 100 -2.76 -19.31 -5.69
C VAL A 100 -2.21 -19.59 -4.30
N GLY A 101 -1.13 -20.38 -4.19
CA GLY A 101 -0.58 -20.81 -2.90
C GLY A 101 -0.04 -19.66 -2.04
N ASP A 102 0.60 -18.68 -2.68
CA ASP A 102 1.18 -17.52 -1.99
C ASP A 102 0.25 -16.30 -1.95
N ASN A 103 -0.94 -16.39 -2.57
CA ASN A 103 -1.82 -15.24 -2.81
C ASN A 103 -1.09 -14.05 -3.47
N ARG A 104 -0.10 -14.34 -4.33
CA ARG A 104 0.85 -13.40 -4.95
C ARG A 104 0.47 -13.12 -6.40
N ILE A 105 0.82 -11.93 -6.87
CA ILE A 105 0.76 -11.54 -8.28
C ILE A 105 2.15 -11.09 -8.68
N ASP A 106 2.67 -11.64 -9.77
CA ASP A 106 3.92 -11.24 -10.40
C ASP A 106 3.61 -10.44 -11.65
N ILE A 107 4.16 -9.23 -11.74
CA ILE A 107 4.16 -8.39 -12.94
C ILE A 107 5.54 -8.52 -13.56
N THR A 108 5.61 -9.05 -14.78
CA THR A 108 6.87 -9.13 -15.55
C THR A 108 6.76 -8.26 -16.79
N LEU A 109 7.68 -7.31 -16.94
CA LEU A 109 7.82 -6.48 -18.13
C LEU A 109 8.49 -7.28 -19.26
N ASP A 110 8.34 -6.84 -20.50
CA ASP A 110 8.93 -7.51 -21.67
C ASP A 110 10.48 -7.52 -21.65
N ASP A 111 11.11 -6.59 -20.93
CA ASP A 111 12.56 -6.57 -20.70
C ASP A 111 13.02 -7.54 -19.59
N GLY A 112 12.09 -8.26 -18.97
CA GLY A 112 12.32 -9.22 -17.91
C GLY A 112 12.34 -8.63 -16.50
N ALA A 113 12.21 -7.30 -16.33
CA ALA A 113 12.07 -6.71 -15.00
C ALA A 113 10.78 -7.21 -14.34
N MET A 114 10.87 -7.57 -13.07
CA MET A 114 9.75 -8.18 -12.34
C MET A 114 9.50 -7.47 -11.01
N SER A 115 8.22 -7.33 -10.67
CA SER A 115 7.77 -6.91 -9.34
C SER A 115 6.64 -7.81 -8.88
N SER A 116 6.58 -8.07 -7.57
CA SER A 116 5.57 -8.92 -6.97
C SER A 116 4.79 -8.16 -5.90
N PHE A 117 3.52 -8.53 -5.76
CA PHE A 117 2.69 -8.04 -4.67
C PHE A 117 1.75 -9.13 -4.16
N TRP A 118 1.43 -9.07 -2.87
CA TRP A 118 0.66 -10.08 -2.15
C TRP A 118 -0.69 -9.51 -1.77
N ARG A 119 -1.76 -10.22 -2.11
CA ARG A 119 -3.11 -9.81 -1.75
C ARG A 119 -3.34 -9.96 -0.24
N ALA A 120 -4.31 -9.20 0.26
CA ALA A 120 -4.87 -9.39 1.59
C ALA A 120 -6.33 -8.98 1.56
N THR A 121 -7.14 -9.67 2.35
CA THR A 121 -8.56 -9.42 2.53
C THR A 121 -8.80 -8.20 3.40
N LYS A 122 -10.02 -7.65 3.36
CA LYS A 122 -10.46 -6.60 4.29
C LYS A 122 -10.20 -7.00 5.75
N ASN A 123 -10.52 -8.23 6.14
CA ASN A 123 -10.34 -8.70 7.51
C ASN A 123 -8.87 -8.76 7.94
N GLU A 124 -7.95 -9.14 7.04
CA GLU A 124 -6.51 -9.09 7.33
C GLU A 124 -6.04 -7.65 7.57
N TRP A 125 -6.49 -6.69 6.75
CA TRP A 125 -6.16 -5.27 6.97
C TRP A 125 -6.71 -4.72 8.28
N LEU A 126 -7.95 -5.10 8.64
CA LEU A 126 -8.55 -4.72 9.92
C LEU A 126 -7.84 -5.38 11.11
N GLY A 127 -7.40 -6.64 10.98
CA GLY A 127 -6.61 -7.30 12.01
C GLY A 127 -5.25 -6.64 12.25
N LEU A 128 -4.61 -6.08 11.20
CA LEU A 128 -3.37 -5.33 11.37
C LEU A 128 -3.60 -4.01 12.12
N LEU A 129 -4.74 -3.35 11.87
CA LEU A 129 -5.13 -2.16 12.63
C LEU A 129 -5.27 -2.48 14.11
N ASP A 130 -6.06 -3.50 14.42
CA ASP A 130 -6.36 -3.93 15.78
C ASP A 130 -5.08 -4.29 16.55
N VAL A 131 -4.23 -5.16 15.98
CA VAL A 131 -2.97 -5.59 16.62
C VAL A 131 -1.99 -4.43 16.85
N ALA A 132 -2.01 -3.41 15.98
CA ALA A 132 -1.16 -2.22 16.13
C ALA A 132 -1.77 -1.14 17.04
N GLY A 133 -2.97 -1.38 17.59
CA GLY A 133 -3.67 -0.42 18.45
C GLY A 133 -4.23 0.78 17.69
N HIS A 134 -4.56 0.61 16.41
CA HIS A 134 -5.22 1.64 15.61
C HIS A 134 -6.74 1.44 15.55
N GLU A 135 -7.47 2.54 15.66
CA GLU A 135 -8.91 2.58 15.45
C GLU A 135 -9.21 2.96 13.99
N LEU A 136 -10.06 2.19 13.31
CA LEU A 136 -10.55 2.56 11.99
C LEU A 136 -11.50 3.76 12.12
N GLU A 137 -11.18 4.88 11.46
CA GLU A 137 -12.10 6.03 11.40
C GLU A 137 -12.96 5.95 10.14
N GLU A 138 -12.34 5.67 8.98
CA GLU A 138 -13.03 5.69 7.68
C GLU A 138 -12.51 4.59 6.75
N LEU A 139 -13.41 4.09 5.90
CA LEU A 139 -13.09 3.16 4.81
C LEU A 139 -13.86 3.55 3.55
N TYR A 140 -13.13 3.96 2.52
CA TYR A 140 -13.67 4.34 1.22
C TYR A 140 -13.34 3.32 0.13
N GLY A 141 -14.21 3.26 -0.89
CA GLY A 141 -14.04 2.49 -2.13
C GLY A 141 -13.18 3.19 -3.19
N GLY A 142 -12.81 4.45 -2.96
CA GLY A 142 -12.02 5.29 -3.84
C GLY A 142 -11.45 6.51 -3.12
N PHE A 143 -10.67 7.31 -3.86
CA PHE A 143 -9.95 8.47 -3.31
C PHE A 143 -10.79 9.75 -3.27
N ALA A 144 -11.97 9.77 -3.89
CA ALA A 144 -12.89 10.91 -3.83
C ALA A 144 -13.89 10.80 -2.67
N GLY A 145 -13.69 9.84 -1.76
CA GLY A 145 -14.56 9.59 -0.61
C GLY A 145 -15.77 8.72 -0.95
N GLU A 146 -15.69 7.94 -2.03
CA GLU A 146 -16.74 7.02 -2.41
C GLU A 146 -16.97 5.97 -1.30
N PRO A 147 -18.22 5.64 -0.95
CA PRO A 147 -18.47 4.60 0.03
C PRO A 147 -17.89 3.26 -0.45
N PHE A 148 -17.37 2.48 0.48
CA PHE A 148 -16.93 1.12 0.16
C PHE A 148 -18.12 0.16 0.04
N ASP A 149 -18.24 -0.50 -1.10
CA ASP A 149 -19.31 -1.44 -1.45
C ASP A 149 -18.79 -2.64 -2.29
N ASP A 150 -19.69 -3.48 -2.77
CA ASP A 150 -19.36 -4.69 -3.53
C ASP A 150 -18.77 -4.41 -4.93
N ASP A 151 -18.91 -3.18 -5.44
CA ASP A 151 -18.38 -2.76 -6.74
C ASP A 151 -17.01 -2.05 -6.60
N SER A 152 -16.57 -1.81 -5.36
CA SER A 152 -15.32 -1.12 -5.04
C SER A 152 -14.09 -1.93 -5.43
N ARG A 153 -13.09 -1.25 -6.01
CA ARG A 153 -11.81 -1.85 -6.44
C ARG A 153 -10.63 -1.46 -5.56
N GLU A 154 -10.82 -0.48 -4.69
CA GLU A 154 -9.85 -0.03 -3.72
C GLU A 154 -10.43 -0.14 -2.32
N TYR A 155 -9.57 -0.46 -1.37
CA TYR A 155 -9.74 -0.03 -0.01
C TYR A 155 -8.92 1.24 0.18
N VAL A 156 -9.53 2.30 0.70
CA VAL A 156 -8.82 3.48 1.20
C VAL A 156 -9.13 3.60 2.69
N PHE A 157 -8.17 3.25 3.52
CA PHE A 157 -8.31 3.25 4.98
C PHE A 157 -7.78 4.55 5.56
N VAL A 158 -8.54 5.13 6.51
CA VAL A 158 -8.07 6.14 7.45
C VAL A 158 -8.24 5.59 8.86
N ALA A 159 -7.17 5.62 9.64
CA ALA A 159 -7.17 5.10 11.00
C ALA A 159 -6.42 6.02 11.96
N ARG A 160 -6.84 6.04 13.22
CA ARG A 160 -6.26 6.85 14.28
C ARG A 160 -5.44 5.99 15.25
N ARG A 161 -4.34 6.54 15.77
CA ARG A 161 -3.59 5.98 16.90
C ARG A 161 -4.28 6.31 18.22
#